data_AF-A0A357ZFN0-F1
#
_entry.id   AF-A0A357ZFN0-F1
#
_cell.length_a   1.000
_cell.length_b   1.000
_cell.length_c   1.000
_cell.angle_alpha   90.00
_cell.angle_beta   90.00
_cell.angle_gamma   90.00
#
_symmetry.space_group_name_H-M   'P 1'
#
loop_
_entity.id
_entity.type
_entity.pdbx_description
1 polymer ?
#
loop_
_entity_poly.entity_id
_entity_poly.type
_entity_poly.pdbx_seq_one_letter_code
_entity_poly.pdbx_strand_id
1 'polypeptide(L)' 'MLEFGEVSFLFAGEAKTSLVSAACDKTVDVLKVAHHGSSVGTNAALVSKLKPSYAVISCGADNSYGHPHKEVLDAFS' A
#
# COMPACT_ATOMS: atom_id res chain seq x y z
N MET A 1 10.07 -6.94 3.58
CA MET A 1 9.55 -7.88 2.57
C MET A 1 9.51 -9.25 3.21
N LEU A 2 8.42 -9.99 3.01
CA LEU A 2 8.34 -11.41 3.32
C LEU A 2 8.15 -12.17 2.00
N GLU A 3 8.87 -13.26 1.82
CA GLU A 3 8.71 -14.16 0.67
C GLU A 3 8.30 -15.54 1.20
N PHE A 4 7.25 -16.12 0.62
CA PHE A 4 6.78 -17.45 0.94
C PHE A 4 6.49 -18.21 -0.36
N GLY A 5 7.37 -19.15 -0.69
CA GLY A 5 7.38 -19.74 -2.03
C GLY A 5 7.62 -18.65 -3.09
N GLU A 6 6.77 -18.61 -4.10
CA GLU A 6 6.83 -17.61 -5.18
C GLU A 6 6.09 -16.31 -4.84
N VAL A 7 5.44 -16.22 -3.67
CA VAL A 7 4.60 -15.08 -3.31
C VAL A 7 5.37 -14.09 -2.43
N SER A 8 5.32 -12.83 -2.81
CA SER A 8 5.95 -11.70 -2.12
C SER A 8 4.92 -10.81 -1.41
N PHE A 9 5.23 -10.47 -0.17
CA PHE A 9 4.39 -9.64 0.70
C PHE A 9 5.17 -8.41 1.17
N LEU A 10 4.57 -7.23 0.98
CA LEU A 10 5.07 -5.99 1.54
C LEU A 10 4.13 -5.46 2.61
N PHE A 11 4.62 -5.42 3.85
CA PHE A 11 3.93 -4.83 5.00
C PHE A 11 4.40 -3.39 5.19
N ALA A 12 3.67 -2.43 4.62
CA ALA A 12 4.10 -1.02 4.61
C ALA A 12 3.85 -0.28 5.93
N GLY A 13 3.09 -0.86 6.88
CA GLY A 13 2.81 -0.26 8.19
C GLY A 13 2.24 1.15 8.06
N GLU A 14 2.72 2.08 8.88
CA GLU A 14 2.33 3.51 8.86
C GLU A 14 3.31 4.38 8.06
N ALA A 15 4.15 3.77 7.21
CA ALA A 15 5.22 4.47 6.51
C ALA A 15 4.71 5.51 5.51
N LYS A 16 5.47 6.59 5.35
CA LYS A 16 5.26 7.56 4.26
C LYS A 16 5.66 6.94 2.92
N THR A 17 5.05 7.40 1.83
CA THR A 17 5.32 6.92 0.47
C THR A 17 6.81 6.86 0.12
N SER A 18 7.59 7.88 0.53
CA SER A 18 9.03 7.93 0.26
C SER A 18 9.81 6.78 0.91
N LEU A 19 9.45 6.41 2.14
CA LEU A 19 10.10 5.32 2.86
C LEU A 19 9.73 3.96 2.23
N VAL A 20 8.47 3.75 1.86
CA VAL A 20 8.03 2.52 1.18
C VAL A 20 8.75 2.38 -0.16
N SER A 21 8.84 3.46 -0.94
CA SER A 21 9.51 3.47 -2.24
C SER A 21 11.02 3.23 -2.11
N ALA A 22 11.67 3.74 -1.05
CA ALA A 22 13.09 3.51 -0.80
C ALA A 22 13.37 2.08 -0.31
N ALA A 23 12.45 1.49 0.45
CA ALA A 23 12.60 0.15 1.01
C ALA A 23 12.26 -0.98 0.02
N CYS A 24 11.54 -0.69 -1.06
CA CYS A 24 11.18 -1.66 -2.09
C CYS A 24 11.22 -1.04 -3.49
N ASP A 25 12.09 -1.57 -4.34
CA ASP A 25 12.28 -1.17 -5.73
C ASP A 25 11.71 -2.16 -6.76
N LYS A 26 11.16 -3.28 -6.30
CA LYS A 26 10.54 -4.34 -7.11
C LYS A 26 9.02 -4.38 -6.99
N THR A 27 8.38 -5.14 -7.90
CA THR A 27 6.97 -5.48 -7.79
C THR A 27 6.73 -6.44 -6.62
N VAL A 28 5.51 -6.46 -6.10
CA VAL A 28 5.08 -7.34 -5.00
C VAL A 28 3.74 -7.97 -5.33
N ASP A 29 3.43 -9.15 -4.80
CA ASP A 29 2.14 -9.80 -5.07
C ASP A 29 1.04 -9.26 -4.15
N VAL A 30 1.37 -9.11 -2.86
CA VAL A 30 0.46 -8.63 -1.83
C VAL A 30 1.04 -7.40 -1.14
N LEU A 31 0.32 -6.29 -1.24
CA LEU A 31 0.63 -5.06 -0.51
C LEU A 31 -0.34 -4.88 0.65
N LYS A 32 0.14 -4.90 1.89
CA LYS A 32 -0.58 -4.30 3.01
C LYS A 32 -0.39 -2.79 2.90
N VAL A 33 -1.45 -2.10 2.45
CA VAL A 33 -1.44 -0.67 2.15
C VAL A 33 -1.06 0.13 3.39
N ALA A 34 -0.22 1.14 3.18
CA ALA A 34 0.34 1.94 4.25
C ALA A 34 -0.72 2.83 4.90
N HIS A 35 -0.58 3.05 6.20
CA HIS A 35 -1.28 4.07 6.97
C HIS A 35 -2.79 4.06 6.72
N HIS A 36 -3.39 2.88 6.82
CA HIS A 36 -4.83 2.67 6.65
C HIS A 36 -5.41 3.13 5.28
N GLY A 37 -4.57 3.38 4.27
CA GLY A 37 -5.00 3.96 2.99
C GLY A 37 -4.94 5.49 2.96
N SER A 38 -4.05 6.10 3.72
CA SER A 38 -3.74 7.54 3.64
C SER A 38 -2.95 7.89 2.37
N SER A 39 -3.24 9.05 1.76
CA SER A 39 -2.47 9.58 0.63
C SER A 39 -1.04 10.02 1.01
N VAL A 40 -0.74 10.13 2.31
CA VAL A 40 0.63 10.34 2.82
C VAL A 40 1.48 9.06 2.74
N GLY A 41 0.84 7.89 2.82
CA GLY A 41 1.50 6.59 2.83
C GLY A 41 1.45 5.84 1.50
N THR A 42 0.44 6.09 0.67
CA THR A 42 0.29 5.41 -0.62
C THR A 42 -0.24 6.37 -1.67
N ASN A 43 0.32 6.34 -2.89
CA ASN A 43 -0.12 7.13 -4.02
C ASN A 43 0.05 6.35 -5.34
N ALA A 44 -0.49 6.89 -6.44
CA ALA A 44 -0.47 6.24 -7.75
C ALA A 44 0.94 5.86 -8.25
N ALA A 45 1.95 6.71 -7.99
CA ALA A 45 3.32 6.41 -8.38
C ALA A 45 3.88 5.18 -7.64
N LEU A 46 3.59 5.07 -6.34
CA LEU A 46 4.00 3.91 -5.55
C LEU A 46 3.25 2.64 -5.98
N VAL A 47 1.94 2.74 -6.23
CA VAL A 47 1.14 1.60 -6.71
C VAL A 47 1.62 1.12 -8.07
N SER A 48 1.89 2.04 -9.01
CA SER A 48 2.43 1.72 -10.34
C SER A 48 3.84 1.10 -10.28
N LYS A 49 4.64 1.49 -9.28
CA LYS A 49 5.96 0.88 -9.05
C LYS A 49 5.86 -0.53 -8.47
N LEU A 50 5.01 -0.71 -7.45
CA LEU A 50 4.87 -1.99 -6.74
C LEU A 50 4.00 -3.01 -7.48
N LYS A 51 3.08 -2.56 -8.35
CA LYS A 51 2.13 -3.37 -9.14
C LYS A 51 1.53 -4.58 -8.38
N PRO A 52 0.92 -4.37 -7.20
CA PRO A 52 0.37 -5.47 -6.42
C PRO A 52 -0.80 -6.14 -7.12
N SER A 53 -0.85 -7.47 -7.06
CA SER A 53 -2.04 -8.25 -7.46
C SER A 53 -3.15 -8.14 -6.42
N TYR A 54 -2.78 -8.00 -5.14
CA TYR A 54 -3.70 -7.81 -4.03
C TYR A 54 -3.26 -6.64 -3.15
N ALA A 55 -4.22 -5.79 -2.78
CA ALA A 55 -4.03 -4.70 -1.82
C ALA A 55 -4.92 -4.92 -0.59
N VAL A 56 -4.32 -4.93 0.60
CA VAL A 56 -5.02 -5.11 1.88
C VAL A 56 -5.00 -3.80 2.67
N ILE A 57 -6.16 -3.15 2.74
CA ILE A 57 -6.38 -1.93 3.52
C ILE A 57 -7.04 -2.34 4.84
N SER A 58 -6.47 -1.91 5.96
CA SER A 58 -7.04 -2.14 7.29
C SER A 58 -7.46 -0.79 7.83
N CYS A 59 -8.76 -0.55 7.96
CA CYS A 59 -9.37 0.70 8.40
C CYS A 59 -10.72 0.40 9.05
N GLY A 60 -11.17 1.25 9.97
CA GLY A 60 -12.51 1.12 10.56
C GLY A 60 -13.61 1.55 9.58
N ALA A 61 -14.81 0.98 9.72
CA ALA A 61 -15.97 1.31 8.87
C ALA A 61 -16.38 2.80 8.96
N ASP A 62 -16.16 3.42 10.12
CA ASP A 62 -16.47 4.83 10.40
C ASP A 62 -15.21 5.62 10.79
N ASN A 63 -14.11 5.37 10.09
CA ASN A 63 -12.84 6.01 10.38
C ASN A 63 -12.92 7.54 10.24
N SER A 64 -12.76 8.27 11.35
CA SER A 64 -12.84 9.74 11.39
C SER A 64 -11.73 10.47 10.62
N TYR A 65 -10.64 9.77 10.27
CA TYR A 65 -9.60 10.31 9.40
C TYR A 65 -9.99 10.34 7.92
N GLY A 66 -11.09 9.69 7.53
CA GLY A 66 -11.50 9.58 6.13
C GLY A 66 -10.70 8.56 5.31
N HIS A 67 -9.87 7.73 5.94
CA HIS A 67 -9.17 6.64 5.24
C HIS A 67 -10.07 5.42 5.02
N PRO A 68 -9.92 4.71 3.90
CA PRO A 68 -8.97 4.98 2.82
C PRO A 68 -9.42 6.20 2.00
N HIS A 69 -8.47 7.09 1.68
CA HIS A 69 -8.78 8.21 0.83
C HIS A 69 -9.15 7.73 -0.57
N LYS A 70 -10.11 8.41 -1.21
CA LYS A 70 -10.59 8.02 -2.54
C LYS A 70 -9.47 7.99 -3.58
N GLU A 71 -8.53 8.94 -3.54
CA GLU A 71 -7.38 8.93 -4.47
C GLU A 71 -6.46 7.72 -4.28
N VAL A 72 -6.45 7.10 -3.10
CA VAL A 72 -5.70 5.86 -2.85
C VAL A 72 -6.43 4.66 -3.44
N LEU A 73 -7.75 4.61 -3.35
CA LEU A 73 -8.55 3.56 -4.00
C LEU A 73 -8.45 3.63 -5.53
N ASP A 74 -8.58 4.84 -6.08
CA ASP A 74 -8.51 5.09 -7.52
C ASP A 74 -7.11 4.74 -8.07
N ALA A 75 -6.05 4.76 -7.25
CA ALA A 75 -4.71 4.34 -7.64
C ALA A 75 -4.57 2.82 -7.89
N PHE A 76 -5.50 2.00 -7.41
CA PHE A 76 -5.52 0.55 -7.64
C PHE A 76 -6.50 0.12 -8.76
N SER A 77 -7.14 1.09 -9.41
CA SER A 77 -8.08 0.85 -10.52
C SER A 77 -7.39 0.73 -11.88
#